data_AF-A0A1I7CKC3-F1
#
_entry.id   AF-A0A1I7CKC3-F1
#
_cell.length_a   1.000
_cell.length_b   1.000
_cell.length_c   1.000
_cell.angle_alpha   90.00
_cell.angle_beta   90.00
_cell.angle_gamma   90.00
#
_symmetry.space_group_name_H-M   'P 1'
#
loop_
_entity.id
_entity.type
_entity.pdbx_description
1 polymer ?
#
loop_
_entity_poly.entity_id
_entity_poly.type
_entity_poly.pdbx_seq_one_letter_code
_entity_poly.pdbx_strand_id
1 'polypeptide(L)'
;MNSRFVPSDDRRSNMPVTLQAAMVTASYAPDFERCRLLCETVDRHVAGMAHHYILVEHRDVPLFRQLETPNRTVVDEQDLLPSWLHVLDDPLSLFRRRVWLSMRTMPLRGWHVQQLRRIAVAAHAKEDVLVYVDSDVAFLKPFDCAAFQREGKVRLFRRDDAMAGRDQGEHPIWSRNAGAALGIETPEISPHDYISTLIAWRRDSVLEMCRKIEAVHGRHWIAVLGSARKFSECLLYGRFVDEVLEGQGHFHGAEEFCRVHWTGSAMSEAEFREFVATMSPEQVAIGMQSFIGTDLDRIRRLVEA
;
A
#
# COMPACT_ATOMS: atom_id res chain seq x y z
N MET A 1 -25.72 -56.26 -23.72
CA MET A 1 -24.91 -55.99 -22.51
C MET A 1 -23.49 -55.66 -22.95
N ASN A 2 -22.83 -54.74 -22.24
CA ASN A 2 -21.47 -54.20 -22.41
C ASN A 2 -21.37 -52.84 -23.12
N SER A 3 -21.82 -51.80 -22.43
CA SER A 3 -21.24 -50.46 -22.57
C SER A 3 -19.98 -50.41 -21.70
N ARG A 4 -18.81 -50.22 -22.33
CA ARG A 4 -17.54 -49.97 -21.63
C ARG A 4 -17.54 -48.53 -21.13
N PHE A 5 -17.68 -48.37 -19.83
CA PHE A 5 -17.39 -47.12 -19.14
C PHE A 5 -15.90 -46.80 -19.32
N VAL A 6 -15.59 -45.65 -19.93
CA VAL A 6 -14.25 -45.07 -19.95
C VAL A 6 -14.28 -43.90 -18.96
N PRO A 7 -13.56 -43.95 -17.83
CA PRO A 7 -13.43 -42.80 -16.96
C PRO A 7 -12.65 -41.72 -17.73
N SER A 8 -13.28 -40.56 -17.94
CA SER A 8 -12.57 -39.36 -18.35
C SER A 8 -11.60 -38.98 -17.24
N ASP A 9 -10.31 -38.99 -17.55
CA ASP A 9 -9.23 -38.54 -16.67
C ASP A 9 -9.36 -37.00 -16.53
N ASP A 10 -10.28 -36.56 -15.67
CA ASP A 10 -10.42 -35.15 -15.29
C ASP A 10 -9.32 -34.80 -14.27
N ARG A 11 -8.08 -35.06 -14.67
CA ARG A 11 -6.89 -34.47 -14.06
C ARG A 11 -6.54 -33.23 -14.85
N ARG A 12 -7.43 -32.22 -14.78
CA ARG A 12 -6.97 -30.85 -14.91
C ARG A 12 -5.95 -30.65 -13.80
N SER A 13 -4.70 -30.54 -14.22
CA SER A 13 -3.55 -30.14 -13.42
C SER A 13 -3.98 -29.11 -12.37
N ASN A 14 -4.05 -29.54 -11.11
CA ASN A 14 -4.16 -28.66 -9.96
C ASN A 14 -2.79 -28.02 -9.72
N MET A 15 -2.24 -27.34 -10.74
CA MET A 15 -1.14 -26.43 -10.53
C MET A 15 -1.73 -25.26 -9.73
N PRO A 16 -1.17 -24.92 -8.56
CA PRO A 16 -1.62 -23.75 -7.84
C PRO A 16 -1.52 -22.56 -8.79
N VAL A 17 -2.64 -21.85 -8.98
CA VAL A 17 -2.65 -20.59 -9.73
C VAL A 17 -1.66 -19.67 -9.05
N THR A 18 -0.52 -19.43 -9.68
CA THR A 18 0.47 -18.47 -9.17
C THR A 18 -0.09 -17.09 -9.42
N LEU A 19 -0.48 -16.40 -8.35
CA LEU A 19 -0.99 -15.04 -8.45
C LEU A 19 0.18 -14.13 -8.84
N GLN A 20 0.01 -13.31 -9.86
CA GLN A 20 1.04 -12.36 -10.26
C GLN A 20 1.06 -11.18 -9.30
N ALA A 21 2.23 -10.78 -8.84
CA ALA A 21 2.39 -9.62 -7.97
C ALA A 21 2.87 -8.40 -8.76
N ALA A 22 2.33 -7.23 -8.44
CA ALA A 22 2.90 -5.94 -8.80
C ALA A 22 3.30 -5.19 -7.53
N MET A 23 4.39 -4.43 -7.62
CA MET A 23 4.76 -3.46 -6.60
C MET A 23 4.08 -2.12 -6.89
N VAL A 24 3.69 -1.39 -5.84
CA VAL A 24 3.01 -0.10 -5.94
C VAL A 24 3.64 0.89 -4.99
N THR A 25 4.01 2.06 -5.50
CA THR A 25 4.59 3.16 -4.72
C THR A 25 3.87 4.46 -5.06
N ALA A 26 3.26 5.11 -4.07
CA ALA A 26 2.78 6.49 -4.24
C ALA A 26 3.91 7.46 -3.88
N SER A 27 4.17 8.46 -4.72
CA SER A 27 5.20 9.46 -4.45
C SER A 27 4.83 10.86 -4.98
N TYR A 28 5.71 11.83 -4.75
CA TYR A 28 5.57 13.23 -5.12
C TYR A 28 6.95 13.88 -5.24
N ALA A 29 7.07 15.00 -5.97
CA ALA A 29 8.36 15.59 -6.34
C ALA A 29 9.39 15.76 -5.19
N PRO A 30 9.02 16.27 -3.99
CA PRO A 30 9.92 16.33 -2.84
C PRO A 30 10.57 15.00 -2.41
N ASP A 31 9.93 13.87 -2.71
CA ASP A 31 10.42 12.52 -2.40
C ASP A 31 11.02 11.80 -3.62
N PHE A 32 11.25 12.52 -4.73
CA PHE A 32 11.78 11.94 -5.96
C PHE A 32 13.08 11.16 -5.73
N GLU A 33 14.05 11.75 -5.04
CA GLU A 33 15.35 11.09 -4.80
C GLU A 33 15.25 9.86 -3.89
N ARG A 34 14.30 9.88 -2.94
CA ARG A 34 13.98 8.71 -2.12
C ARG A 34 13.36 7.60 -2.96
N CYS A 35 12.39 7.95 -3.81
CA CYS A 35 11.75 7.02 -4.73
C CYS A 35 12.75 6.45 -5.74
N ARG A 36 13.71 7.26 -6.21
CA ARG A 36 14.81 6.79 -7.06
C ARG A 36 15.68 5.76 -6.35
N LEU A 37 16.06 6.01 -5.09
CA LEU A 37 16.80 5.04 -4.28
C LEU A 37 15.99 3.75 -4.05
N LEU A 38 14.69 3.87 -3.72
CA LEU A 38 13.79 2.71 -3.63
C LEU A 38 13.88 1.89 -4.92
N CYS A 39 13.68 2.51 -6.08
CA CYS A 39 13.73 1.85 -7.37
C CYS A 39 15.06 1.12 -7.63
N GLU A 40 16.19 1.77 -7.34
CA GLU A 40 17.53 1.17 -7.47
C GLU A 40 17.68 -0.07 -6.58
N THR A 41 17.16 -0.03 -5.34
CA THR A 41 17.21 -1.19 -4.44
C THR A 41 16.21 -2.28 -4.80
N VAL A 42 15.05 -1.92 -5.33
CA VAL A 42 14.06 -2.86 -5.87
C VAL A 42 14.67 -3.64 -7.03
N ASP A 43 15.29 -2.96 -8.00
CA ASP A 43 15.94 -3.61 -9.14
C ASP A 43 17.06 -4.57 -8.71
N ARG A 44 17.75 -4.26 -7.61
CA ARG A 44 18.87 -5.07 -7.10
C ARG A 44 18.42 -6.26 -6.26
N HIS A 45 17.38 -6.10 -5.45
CA HIS A 45 17.06 -7.03 -4.37
C HIS A 45 15.72 -7.74 -4.52
N VAL A 46 14.79 -7.21 -5.32
CA VAL A 46 13.41 -7.73 -5.38
C VAL A 46 13.20 -8.63 -6.59
N ALA A 47 12.64 -9.80 -6.33
CA ALA A 47 12.18 -10.76 -7.33
C ALA A 47 10.68 -11.07 -7.15
N GLY A 48 10.10 -11.81 -8.11
CA GLY A 48 8.72 -12.30 -8.00
C GLY A 48 7.63 -11.25 -8.27
N MET A 49 7.99 -10.01 -8.64
CA MET A 49 7.05 -9.02 -9.17
C MET A 49 7.08 -9.01 -10.71
N ALA A 50 5.89 -8.91 -11.31
CA ALA A 50 5.72 -8.74 -12.75
C ALA A 50 5.90 -7.28 -13.18
N HIS A 51 5.50 -6.32 -12.33
CA HIS A 51 5.53 -4.90 -12.65
C HIS A 51 5.67 -4.02 -11.40
N HIS A 52 6.15 -2.78 -11.57
CA HIS A 52 6.20 -1.75 -10.52
C HIS A 52 5.48 -0.48 -10.97
N TYR A 53 4.42 -0.10 -10.28
CA TYR A 53 3.65 1.13 -10.55
C TYR A 53 4.08 2.26 -9.60
N ILE A 54 4.47 3.40 -10.18
CA ILE A 54 4.75 4.63 -9.42
C ILE A 54 3.59 5.62 -9.63
N LEU A 55 2.81 5.88 -8.57
CA LEU A 55 1.60 6.69 -8.63
C LEU A 55 1.91 8.14 -8.22
N VAL A 56 1.77 9.07 -9.15
CA VAL A 56 2.14 10.48 -8.91
C VAL A 56 1.02 11.41 -9.33
N GLU A 57 1.10 12.65 -8.84
CA GLU A 57 0.25 13.72 -9.35
C GLU A 57 0.67 14.11 -10.76
N HIS A 58 -0.27 14.59 -11.59
CA HIS A 58 -0.03 14.95 -12.98
C HIS A 58 1.20 15.84 -13.21
N ARG A 59 1.39 16.91 -12.41
CA ARG A 59 2.53 17.83 -12.57
C ARG A 59 3.87 17.18 -12.23
N ASP A 60 3.88 16.06 -11.49
CA ASP A 60 5.09 15.32 -11.16
C ASP A 60 5.43 14.25 -12.22
N VAL A 61 4.49 13.88 -13.11
CA VAL A 61 4.71 12.86 -14.15
C VAL A 61 5.98 13.11 -14.96
N PRO A 62 6.26 14.34 -15.48
CA PRO A 62 7.48 14.57 -16.26
C PRO A 62 8.77 14.29 -15.48
N LEU A 63 8.79 14.60 -14.17
CA LEU A 63 9.94 14.33 -13.30
C LEU A 63 10.11 12.84 -13.06
N PHE A 64 9.03 12.11 -12.82
CA PHE A 64 9.10 10.69 -12.47
C PHE A 64 9.31 9.77 -13.67
N ARG A 65 8.95 10.17 -14.90
CA ARG A 65 9.14 9.36 -16.12
C ARG A 65 10.57 8.87 -16.33
N GLN A 66 11.57 9.58 -15.79
CA GLN A 66 12.96 9.11 -15.82
C GLN A 66 13.23 7.83 -15.02
N LEU A 67 12.31 7.42 -14.15
CA LEU A 67 12.36 6.15 -13.42
C LEU A 67 11.67 5.01 -14.18
N GLU A 68 11.09 5.22 -15.36
CA GLU A 68 10.43 4.15 -16.11
C GLU A 68 11.43 3.13 -16.63
N THR A 69 10.99 1.87 -16.66
CA THR A 69 11.71 0.73 -17.25
C THR A 69 10.69 -0.16 -17.96
N PRO A 70 11.09 -1.22 -18.69
CA PRO A 70 10.13 -2.15 -19.28
C PRO A 70 9.13 -2.74 -18.27
N ASN A 71 9.52 -2.86 -17.00
CA ASN A 71 8.72 -3.42 -15.91
C ASN A 71 8.37 -2.38 -14.82
N ARG A 72 8.50 -1.08 -15.14
CA ARG A 72 8.16 0.02 -14.22
C ARG A 72 7.50 1.17 -14.95
N THR A 73 6.30 1.55 -14.52
CA THR A 73 5.51 2.60 -15.17
C THR A 73 5.11 3.69 -14.19
N VAL A 74 5.20 4.93 -14.63
CA VAL A 74 4.66 6.07 -13.90
C VAL A 74 3.20 6.24 -14.29
N VAL A 75 2.32 6.15 -13.31
CA VAL A 75 0.87 6.30 -13.48
C VAL A 75 0.45 7.68 -13.03
N ASP A 76 -0.21 8.40 -13.94
CA ASP A 76 -0.80 9.70 -13.67
C ASP A 76 -2.03 9.53 -12.77
N GLU A 77 -2.16 10.38 -11.75
CA GLU A 77 -3.36 10.37 -10.91
C GLU A 77 -4.65 10.62 -11.69
N GLN A 78 -4.60 11.29 -12.85
CA GLN A 78 -5.77 11.51 -13.68
C GLN A 78 -6.35 10.22 -14.27
N ASP A 79 -5.52 9.17 -14.40
CA ASP A 79 -5.95 7.84 -14.84
C ASP A 79 -6.53 7.00 -13.69
N LEU A 80 -6.38 7.48 -12.44
CA LEU A 80 -6.78 6.76 -11.23
C LEU A 80 -7.95 7.43 -10.50
N LEU A 81 -7.94 8.76 -10.46
CA LEU A 81 -8.84 9.57 -9.67
C LEU A 81 -9.95 10.14 -10.54
N PRO A 82 -11.14 10.34 -9.97
CA PRO A 82 -12.27 10.85 -10.72
C PRO A 82 -12.03 12.30 -11.14
N SER A 83 -12.47 12.62 -12.35
CA SER A 83 -12.32 13.94 -12.97
C SER A 83 -12.96 15.11 -12.19
N TRP A 84 -13.80 14.83 -11.19
CA TRP A 84 -14.42 15.83 -10.31
C TRP A 84 -13.59 16.19 -9.06
N LEU A 85 -12.41 15.60 -8.90
CA LEU A 85 -11.46 15.89 -7.83
C LEU A 85 -10.24 16.61 -8.41
N HIS A 86 -10.13 17.91 -8.16
CA HIS A 86 -9.17 18.77 -8.85
C HIS A 86 -8.03 19.19 -7.93
N VAL A 87 -6.78 19.05 -8.39
CA VAL A 87 -5.58 19.53 -7.70
C VAL A 87 -5.34 21.01 -7.96
N LEU A 88 -5.03 21.77 -6.91
CA LEU A 88 -4.68 23.18 -6.96
C LEU A 88 -3.50 23.47 -6.01
N ASP A 89 -2.79 24.56 -6.27
CA ASP A 89 -1.84 25.11 -5.31
C ASP A 89 -2.59 25.82 -4.19
N ASP A 90 -2.30 25.44 -2.94
CA ASP A 90 -3.03 25.95 -1.78
C ASP A 90 -2.58 27.38 -1.44
N PRO A 91 -3.43 28.42 -1.61
CA PRO A 91 -3.09 29.79 -1.27
C PRO A 91 -2.81 29.97 0.23
N LEU A 92 -3.42 29.14 1.10
CA LEU A 92 -3.19 29.17 2.55
C LEU A 92 -1.80 28.65 2.93
N SER A 93 -1.09 28.01 1.99
CA SER A 93 0.27 27.52 2.16
C SER A 93 1.32 28.39 1.47
N LEU A 94 0.96 29.61 1.05
CA LEU A 94 1.76 30.44 0.15
C LEU A 94 2.11 29.69 -1.15
N PHE A 95 1.16 28.89 -1.67
CA PHE A 95 1.30 28.07 -2.88
C PHE A 95 2.43 27.03 -2.81
N ARG A 96 2.86 26.63 -1.61
CA ARG A 96 3.93 25.62 -1.42
C ARG A 96 3.41 24.20 -1.30
N ARG A 97 2.11 24.01 -1.09
CA ARG A 97 1.46 22.70 -0.90
C ARG A 97 0.29 22.55 -1.86
N ARG A 98 -0.03 21.30 -2.15
CA ARG A 98 -1.20 20.93 -2.96
C ARG A 98 -2.45 20.74 -2.09
N VAL A 99 -3.59 21.08 -2.66
CA VAL A 99 -4.92 20.77 -2.12
C VAL A 99 -5.79 20.22 -3.23
N TRP A 100 -6.56 19.17 -2.94
CA TRP A 100 -7.53 18.61 -3.87
C TRP A 100 -8.92 19.02 -3.44
N LEU A 101 -9.67 19.63 -4.36
CA LEU A 101 -11.00 20.18 -4.11
C LEU A 101 -12.05 19.46 -4.94
N SER A 102 -13.22 19.30 -4.35
CA SER A 102 -14.43 18.77 -4.98
C SER A 102 -15.64 19.26 -4.21
N MET A 103 -16.80 19.33 -4.85
CA MET A 103 -18.09 19.52 -4.17
C MET A 103 -18.56 18.26 -3.41
N ARG A 104 -17.86 17.13 -3.57
CA ARG A 104 -18.24 15.81 -3.03
C ARG A 104 -17.38 15.37 -1.84
N THR A 105 -16.29 16.08 -1.56
CA THR A 105 -15.35 15.76 -0.48
C THR A 105 -15.01 17.00 0.31
N MET A 106 -14.49 16.82 1.52
CA MET A 106 -13.74 17.89 2.18
C MET A 106 -12.45 18.19 1.40
N PRO A 107 -11.82 19.37 1.56
CA PRO A 107 -10.54 19.67 0.94
C PRO A 107 -9.46 18.65 1.33
N LEU A 108 -8.95 17.86 0.39
CA LEU A 108 -7.98 16.80 0.67
C LEU A 108 -6.53 17.33 0.56
N ARG A 109 -5.64 16.72 1.33
CA ARG A 109 -4.18 17.00 1.30
C ARG A 109 -3.43 15.84 0.67
N GLY A 110 -2.17 16.07 0.27
CA GLY A 110 -1.34 15.07 -0.43
C GLY A 110 -1.38 13.68 0.20
N TRP A 111 -1.22 13.57 1.52
CA TRP A 111 -1.28 12.29 2.22
C TRP A 111 -2.64 11.57 2.07
N HIS A 112 -3.76 12.30 2.06
CA HIS A 112 -5.08 11.69 1.85
C HIS A 112 -5.17 11.12 0.43
N VAL A 113 -4.68 11.88 -0.56
CA VAL A 113 -4.77 11.49 -1.97
C VAL A 113 -3.81 10.36 -2.31
N GLN A 114 -2.65 10.27 -1.66
CA GLN A 114 -1.76 9.11 -1.75
C GLN A 114 -2.48 7.82 -1.37
N GLN A 115 -3.22 7.81 -0.25
CA GLN A 115 -4.03 6.67 0.16
C GLN A 115 -5.12 6.32 -0.89
N LEU A 116 -5.79 7.33 -1.44
CA LEU A 116 -6.79 7.11 -2.50
C LEU A 116 -6.17 6.52 -3.77
N ARG A 117 -4.99 6.99 -4.20
CA ARG A 117 -4.29 6.42 -5.37
C ARG A 117 -3.89 4.96 -5.13
N ARG A 118 -3.41 4.63 -3.92
CA ARG A 118 -3.11 3.24 -3.53
C ARG A 118 -4.32 2.33 -3.69
N ILE A 119 -5.53 2.77 -3.31
CA ILE A 119 -6.75 1.99 -3.53
C ILE A 119 -7.13 1.96 -5.02
N ALA A 120 -7.11 3.11 -5.68
CA ALA A 120 -7.58 3.27 -7.05
C ALA A 120 -6.76 2.48 -8.08
N VAL A 121 -5.47 2.25 -7.82
CA VAL A 121 -4.59 1.47 -8.72
C VAL A 121 -5.13 0.06 -8.97
N ALA A 122 -5.94 -0.51 -8.08
CA ALA A 122 -6.52 -1.84 -8.29
C ALA A 122 -7.40 -1.93 -9.55
N ALA A 123 -8.01 -0.83 -9.97
CA ALA A 123 -8.77 -0.75 -11.22
C ALA A 123 -7.88 -0.61 -12.47
N HIS A 124 -6.63 -0.17 -12.29
CA HIS A 124 -5.66 0.06 -13.35
C HIS A 124 -4.71 -1.13 -13.56
N ALA A 125 -4.22 -1.72 -12.47
CA ALA A 125 -3.29 -2.84 -12.47
C ALA A 125 -3.92 -4.10 -13.08
N LYS A 126 -3.06 -5.00 -13.59
CA LYS A 126 -3.48 -6.28 -14.19
C LYS A 126 -3.20 -7.47 -13.29
N GLU A 127 -2.23 -7.31 -12.40
CA GLU A 127 -1.71 -8.30 -11.47
C GLU A 127 -2.68 -8.55 -10.32
N ASP A 128 -2.63 -9.76 -9.76
CA ASP A 128 -3.57 -10.24 -8.75
C ASP A 128 -3.23 -9.74 -7.34
N VAL A 129 -1.95 -9.50 -7.07
CA VAL A 129 -1.42 -9.07 -5.77
C VAL A 129 -0.75 -7.71 -5.91
N LEU A 130 -1.12 -6.76 -5.06
CA LEU A 130 -0.59 -5.40 -5.03
C LEU A 130 0.27 -5.25 -3.78
N VAL A 131 1.59 -5.25 -3.95
CA VAL A 131 2.59 -5.06 -2.89
C VAL A 131 2.89 -3.58 -2.75
N TYR A 132 2.38 -2.95 -1.69
CA TYR A 132 2.60 -1.54 -1.42
C TYR A 132 3.89 -1.32 -0.65
N VAL A 133 4.70 -0.39 -1.13
CA VAL A 133 5.93 0.06 -0.50
C VAL A 133 6.01 1.58 -0.58
N ASP A 134 6.34 2.23 0.54
CA ASP A 134 6.45 3.69 0.59
C ASP A 134 7.69 4.17 -0.16
N SER A 135 7.64 5.39 -0.71
CA SER A 135 8.74 5.92 -1.53
C SER A 135 10.04 6.17 -0.76
N ASP A 136 10.00 6.16 0.57
CA ASP A 136 11.13 6.30 1.47
C ASP A 136 11.63 4.95 2.00
N VAL A 137 11.31 3.83 1.34
CA VAL A 137 11.87 2.52 1.68
C VAL A 137 13.12 2.21 0.86
N ALA A 138 14.08 1.49 1.45
CA ALA A 138 15.23 0.93 0.74
C ALA A 138 15.39 -0.56 1.11
N PHE A 139 15.51 -1.43 0.10
CA PHE A 139 15.80 -2.85 0.30
C PHE A 139 17.30 -3.06 0.53
N LEU A 140 17.64 -3.87 1.53
CA LEU A 140 19.02 -4.20 1.93
C LEU A 140 19.34 -5.68 1.77
N LYS A 141 18.33 -6.54 1.61
CA LYS A 141 18.46 -8.00 1.47
C LYS A 141 17.58 -8.49 0.32
N PRO A 142 17.93 -9.62 -0.33
CA PRO A 142 17.07 -10.26 -1.32
C PRO A 142 15.67 -10.51 -0.78
N PHE A 143 14.65 -10.23 -1.59
CA PHE A 143 13.25 -10.39 -1.24
C PHE A 143 12.45 -10.89 -2.45
N ASP A 144 11.59 -11.88 -2.23
CA ASP A 144 10.69 -12.41 -3.26
C ASP A 144 9.24 -12.06 -2.89
N CYS A 145 8.50 -11.41 -3.79
CA CYS A 145 7.09 -11.07 -3.59
C CYS A 145 6.19 -12.31 -3.37
N ALA A 146 6.65 -13.51 -3.71
CA ALA A 146 5.99 -14.76 -3.33
C ALA A 146 5.85 -14.92 -1.80
N ALA A 147 6.64 -14.21 -0.98
CA ALA A 147 6.51 -14.19 0.48
C ALA A 147 5.12 -13.71 0.98
N PHE A 148 4.36 -12.99 0.13
CA PHE A 148 2.99 -12.58 0.43
C PHE A 148 1.95 -13.63 0.06
N GLN A 149 2.34 -14.78 -0.45
CA GLN A 149 1.42 -15.80 -0.96
C GLN A 149 1.61 -17.12 -0.23
N ARG A 150 0.50 -17.80 0.06
CA ARG A 150 0.50 -19.16 0.62
C ARG A 150 -0.74 -19.89 0.14
N GLU A 151 -0.56 -21.00 -0.58
CA GLU A 151 -1.67 -21.87 -1.00
C GLU A 151 -2.79 -21.11 -1.74
N GLY A 152 -2.42 -20.20 -2.66
CA GLY A 152 -3.38 -19.39 -3.43
C GLY A 152 -4.06 -18.26 -2.64
N LYS A 153 -3.67 -18.05 -1.37
CA LYS A 153 -4.11 -16.95 -0.52
C LYS A 153 -3.06 -15.84 -0.47
N VAL A 154 -3.52 -14.61 -0.27
CA VAL A 154 -2.67 -13.42 -0.08
C VAL A 154 -2.57 -13.10 1.40
N ARG A 155 -1.39 -12.69 1.84
CA ARG A 155 -1.15 -12.29 3.22
C ARG A 155 -1.88 -10.99 3.53
N LEU A 156 -2.73 -11.01 4.55
CA LEU A 156 -3.19 -9.81 5.24
C LEU A 156 -2.23 -9.51 6.40
N PHE A 157 -1.59 -8.34 6.37
CA PHE A 157 -0.83 -7.87 7.53
C PHE A 157 -1.80 -7.54 8.67
N ARG A 158 -1.59 -8.15 9.84
CA ARG A 158 -2.43 -7.92 11.02
C ARG A 158 -1.62 -8.12 12.30
N ARG A 159 -1.70 -7.15 13.22
CA ARG A 159 -1.30 -7.29 14.62
C ARG A 159 -2.54 -7.46 15.48
N ASP A 160 -2.64 -8.59 16.16
CA ASP A 160 -3.79 -8.90 17.01
C ASP A 160 -3.80 -8.01 18.26
N ASP A 161 -4.98 -7.50 18.61
CA ASP A 161 -5.26 -6.68 19.81
C ASP A 161 -4.37 -5.43 20.01
N ALA A 162 -3.64 -5.01 18.99
CA ALA A 162 -2.75 -3.85 19.05
C ALA A 162 -3.51 -2.52 19.22
N MET A 163 -4.82 -2.49 18.94
CA MET A 163 -5.70 -1.34 19.14
C MET A 163 -6.37 -1.31 20.53
N ALA A 164 -6.03 -2.20 21.45
CA ALA A 164 -6.59 -2.21 22.81
C ALA A 164 -5.88 -1.25 23.80
N GLY A 165 -4.87 -0.48 23.35
CA GLY A 165 -4.01 0.38 24.18
C GLY A 165 -4.51 1.81 24.46
N ARG A 166 -3.84 2.52 25.39
CA ARG A 166 -4.29 3.84 25.94
C ARG A 166 -3.90 5.10 25.15
N ASP A 167 -3.03 4.99 24.14
CA ASP A 167 -2.64 6.14 23.30
C ASP A 167 -2.61 5.71 21.83
N GLN A 168 -3.71 5.96 21.12
CA GLN A 168 -3.91 5.48 19.75
C GLN A 168 -4.02 6.62 18.73
N GLY A 169 -3.81 7.87 19.15
CA GLY A 169 -3.93 9.04 18.29
C GLY A 169 -5.22 9.03 17.46
N GLU A 170 -5.08 9.10 16.12
CA GLU A 170 -6.20 9.11 15.18
C GLU A 170 -6.66 7.69 14.75
N HIS A 171 -5.96 6.62 15.13
CA HIS A 171 -6.26 5.25 14.68
C HIS A 171 -7.69 4.78 15.03
N PRO A 172 -8.25 5.05 16.23
CA PRO A 172 -9.63 4.66 16.55
C PRO A 172 -10.65 5.36 15.65
N ILE A 173 -10.38 6.63 15.29
CA ILE A 173 -11.25 7.40 14.41
C ILE A 173 -11.19 6.84 12.99
N TRP A 174 -9.98 6.51 12.50
CA TRP A 174 -9.81 5.88 11.19
C TRP A 174 -10.50 4.51 11.13
N SER A 175 -10.38 3.71 12.18
CA SER A 175 -11.04 2.40 12.29
C SER A 175 -12.56 2.58 12.26
N ARG A 176 -13.13 3.44 13.11
CA ARG A 176 -14.57 3.76 13.11
C ARG A 176 -15.07 4.20 11.73
N ASN A 177 -14.34 5.11 11.08
CA ASN A 177 -14.73 5.62 9.76
C ASN A 177 -14.64 4.55 8.66
N ALA A 178 -13.68 3.62 8.75
CA ALA A 178 -13.64 2.45 7.88
C ALA A 178 -14.88 1.56 8.10
N GLY A 179 -15.26 1.28 9.35
CA GLY A 179 -16.48 0.55 9.67
C GLY A 179 -17.74 1.21 9.08
N ALA A 180 -17.89 2.52 9.27
CA ALA A 180 -19.00 3.29 8.71
C ALA A 180 -19.00 3.31 7.16
N ALA A 181 -17.84 3.38 6.51
CA ALA A 181 -17.74 3.31 5.06
C ALA A 181 -18.16 1.94 4.52
N LEU A 182 -17.82 0.87 5.23
CA LEU A 182 -18.09 -0.52 4.85
C LEU A 182 -19.49 -1.02 5.29
N GLY A 183 -20.21 -0.25 6.11
CA GLY A 183 -21.51 -0.66 6.66
C GLY A 183 -21.39 -1.73 7.75
N ILE A 184 -20.32 -1.67 8.55
CA ILE A 184 -20.05 -2.60 9.65
C ILE A 184 -20.66 -2.00 10.93
N GLU A 185 -21.62 -2.70 11.51
CA GLU A 185 -22.29 -2.26 12.76
C GLU A 185 -21.52 -2.69 14.01
N THR A 186 -20.86 -3.84 13.98
CA THR A 186 -20.11 -4.38 15.12
C THR A 186 -18.90 -5.19 14.64
N PRO A 187 -17.70 -4.98 15.23
CA PRO A 187 -17.40 -3.95 16.24
C PRO A 187 -17.35 -2.54 15.64
N GLU A 188 -17.62 -1.51 16.43
CA GLU A 188 -17.48 -0.11 15.97
C GLU A 188 -16.02 0.19 15.59
N ILE A 189 -15.09 -0.31 16.39
CA ILE A 189 -13.64 -0.16 16.24
C ILE A 189 -13.03 -1.56 16.27
N SER A 190 -12.28 -1.91 15.22
CA SER A 190 -11.54 -3.17 15.18
C SER A 190 -10.47 -3.21 16.29
N PRO A 191 -10.29 -4.33 17.01
CA PRO A 191 -9.20 -4.47 17.98
C PRO A 191 -7.83 -4.67 17.32
N HIS A 192 -7.81 -4.95 16.01
CA HIS A 192 -6.60 -5.27 15.26
C HIS A 192 -6.00 -4.03 14.57
N ASP A 193 -4.68 -4.05 14.42
CA ASP A 193 -3.96 -3.06 13.62
C ASP A 193 -3.49 -3.70 12.30
N TYR A 194 -3.71 -2.99 11.20
CA TYR A 194 -3.36 -3.42 9.84
C TYR A 194 -2.32 -2.49 9.20
N ILE A 195 -1.83 -1.47 9.92
CA ILE A 195 -0.94 -0.45 9.39
C ILE A 195 0.52 -0.95 9.43
N SER A 196 1.11 -1.06 8.24
CA SER A 196 2.54 -1.24 8.04
C SER A 196 2.92 -0.80 6.63
N THR A 197 4.21 -0.88 6.31
CA THR A 197 4.75 -0.72 4.95
C THR A 197 5.33 -2.05 4.47
N LEU A 198 5.55 -2.18 3.16
CA LEU A 198 5.89 -3.45 2.52
C LEU A 198 4.83 -4.53 2.85
N ILE A 199 3.59 -4.24 2.46
CA ILE A 199 2.41 -5.08 2.68
C ILE A 199 1.72 -5.39 1.35
N ALA A 200 0.95 -6.47 1.29
CA ALA A 200 0.25 -6.88 0.07
C ALA A 200 -1.27 -6.88 0.25
N TRP A 201 -1.99 -6.49 -0.80
CA TRP A 201 -3.43 -6.66 -0.93
C TRP A 201 -3.77 -7.47 -2.16
N ARG A 202 -4.87 -8.21 -2.08
CA ARG A 202 -5.43 -8.94 -3.21
C ARG A 202 -6.29 -7.99 -4.03
N ARG A 203 -6.01 -7.86 -5.32
CA ARG A 203 -6.62 -6.87 -6.22
C ARG A 203 -8.15 -7.01 -6.27
N ASP A 204 -8.66 -8.23 -6.41
CA ASP A 204 -10.12 -8.48 -6.48
C ASP A 204 -10.85 -7.99 -5.22
N SER A 205 -10.22 -8.14 -4.06
CA SER A 205 -10.73 -7.74 -2.76
C SER A 205 -10.73 -6.22 -2.62
N VAL A 206 -9.72 -5.51 -3.14
CA VAL A 206 -9.74 -4.04 -3.22
C VAL A 206 -10.89 -3.55 -4.10
N LEU A 207 -11.12 -4.19 -5.25
CA LEU A 207 -12.23 -3.84 -6.15
C LEU A 207 -13.59 -4.12 -5.51
N GLU A 208 -13.73 -5.23 -4.78
CA GLU A 208 -14.95 -5.56 -4.04
C GLU A 208 -15.20 -4.60 -2.88
N MET A 209 -14.15 -4.20 -2.15
CA MET A 209 -14.21 -3.19 -1.11
C MET A 209 -14.78 -1.87 -1.65
N CYS A 210 -14.29 -1.41 -2.81
CA CYS A 210 -14.80 -0.20 -3.44
C CYS A 210 -16.29 -0.34 -3.81
N ARG A 211 -16.68 -1.46 -4.43
CA ARG A 211 -18.09 -1.76 -4.76
C ARG A 211 -18.99 -1.83 -3.53
N LYS A 212 -18.50 -2.39 -2.43
CA LYS A 212 -19.24 -2.46 -1.14
C LYS A 212 -19.53 -1.07 -0.61
N ILE A 213 -18.53 -0.18 -0.57
CA ILE A 213 -18.70 1.20 -0.12
C ILE A 213 -19.75 1.92 -0.98
N GLU A 214 -19.67 1.75 -2.30
CA GLU A 214 -20.63 2.35 -3.23
C GLU A 214 -22.05 1.82 -3.04
N ALA A 215 -22.20 0.51 -2.81
CA ALA A 215 -23.49 -0.12 -2.54
C ALA A 215 -24.13 0.36 -1.23
N VAL A 216 -23.33 0.56 -0.18
CA VAL A 216 -23.81 1.05 1.13
C VAL A 216 -24.27 2.51 1.05
N HIS A 217 -23.56 3.35 0.28
CA HIS A 217 -23.74 4.80 0.32
C HIS A 217 -24.45 5.39 -0.91
N GLY A 218 -24.62 4.64 -1.99
CA GLY A 218 -25.15 5.14 -3.27
C GLY A 218 -24.31 6.24 -3.92
N ARG A 219 -23.03 6.34 -3.55
CA ARG A 219 -22.07 7.38 -3.98
C ARG A 219 -20.72 6.74 -4.26
N HIS A 220 -19.95 7.33 -5.17
CA HIS A 220 -18.59 6.90 -5.49
C HIS A 220 -17.73 6.77 -4.22
N TRP A 221 -16.94 5.69 -4.09
CA TRP A 221 -16.23 5.38 -2.84
C TRP A 221 -15.28 6.50 -2.36
N ILE A 222 -14.58 7.18 -3.28
CA ILE A 222 -13.75 8.36 -2.95
C ILE A 222 -14.57 9.49 -2.32
N ALA A 223 -15.81 9.71 -2.77
CA ALA A 223 -16.68 10.74 -2.17
C ALA A 223 -17.06 10.37 -0.73
N VAL A 224 -17.28 9.08 -0.46
CA VAL A 224 -17.56 8.56 0.88
C VAL A 224 -16.35 8.78 1.79
N LEU A 225 -15.18 8.27 1.43
CA LEU A 225 -13.96 8.42 2.26
C LEU A 225 -13.54 9.88 2.43
N GLY A 226 -13.59 10.65 1.33
CA GLY A 226 -13.21 12.05 1.31
C GLY A 226 -14.16 12.97 2.10
N SER A 227 -15.34 12.51 2.50
CA SER A 227 -16.28 13.31 3.28
C SER A 227 -15.85 13.49 4.75
N ALA A 228 -15.11 12.52 5.32
CA ALA A 228 -14.65 12.58 6.71
C ALA A 228 -13.17 12.99 6.86
N ARG A 229 -12.34 12.85 5.80
CA ARG A 229 -10.88 13.09 5.78
C ARG A 229 -10.02 12.31 6.78
N LYS A 230 -10.63 11.59 7.71
CA LYS A 230 -9.95 10.79 8.73
C LYS A 230 -10.09 9.32 8.37
N PHE A 231 -9.28 8.86 7.43
CA PHE A 231 -9.27 7.46 7.00
C PHE A 231 -7.83 6.94 6.87
N SER A 232 -7.72 5.62 6.97
CA SER A 232 -6.53 4.86 6.63
C SER A 232 -6.95 3.77 5.65
N GLU A 233 -6.26 3.69 4.53
CA GLU A 233 -6.39 2.67 3.52
C GLU A 233 -6.09 1.26 4.07
N CYS A 234 -5.11 1.13 4.97
CA CYS A 234 -4.75 -0.14 5.60
C CYS A 234 -5.84 -0.63 6.55
N LEU A 235 -6.38 0.26 7.40
CA LEU A 235 -7.51 -0.08 8.27
C LEU A 235 -8.76 -0.40 7.45
N LEU A 236 -9.02 0.35 6.38
CA LEU A 236 -10.16 0.09 5.50
C LEU A 236 -10.06 -1.30 4.86
N TYR A 237 -8.92 -1.63 4.27
CA TYR A 237 -8.70 -2.93 3.65
C TYR A 237 -8.73 -4.08 4.66
N GLY A 238 -8.03 -3.93 5.79
CA GLY A 238 -7.98 -4.95 6.83
C GLY A 238 -9.34 -5.28 7.41
N ARG A 239 -10.13 -4.25 7.78
CA ARG A 239 -11.50 -4.44 8.24
C ARG A 239 -12.40 -5.04 7.16
N PHE A 240 -12.25 -4.66 5.90
CA PHE A 240 -13.00 -5.29 4.82
C PHE A 240 -12.70 -6.80 4.73
N VAL A 241 -11.43 -7.19 4.78
CA VAL A 241 -11.06 -8.61 4.71
C VAL A 241 -11.55 -9.39 5.93
N ASP A 242 -11.31 -8.88 7.15
CA ASP A 242 -11.64 -9.63 8.37
C ASP A 242 -13.14 -9.62 8.70
N GLU A 243 -13.82 -8.50 8.49
CA GLU A 243 -15.19 -8.28 8.99
C GLU A 243 -16.25 -8.36 7.89
N VAL A 244 -15.90 -8.27 6.60
CA VAL A 244 -16.84 -8.41 5.47
C VAL A 244 -16.58 -9.69 4.67
N LEU A 245 -15.32 -10.01 4.37
CA LEU A 245 -14.96 -11.23 3.65
C LEU A 245 -14.72 -12.43 4.57
N GLU A 246 -14.68 -12.24 5.89
CA GLU A 246 -14.37 -13.29 6.87
C GLU A 246 -13.07 -14.05 6.54
N GLY A 247 -12.05 -13.32 6.05
CA GLY A 247 -10.74 -13.85 5.69
C GLY A 247 -10.69 -14.63 4.36
N GLN A 248 -11.76 -14.64 3.56
CA GLN A 248 -11.75 -15.32 2.26
C GLN A 248 -10.60 -14.82 1.36
N GLY A 249 -9.88 -15.76 0.75
CA GLY A 249 -8.71 -15.46 -0.09
C GLY A 249 -7.45 -15.02 0.65
N HIS A 250 -7.46 -15.02 1.99
CA HIS A 250 -6.39 -14.46 2.81
C HIS A 250 -5.87 -15.41 3.89
N PHE A 251 -4.64 -15.14 4.32
CA PHE A 251 -4.08 -15.65 5.57
C PHE A 251 -3.46 -14.48 6.35
N HIS A 252 -3.46 -14.55 7.68
CA HIS A 252 -2.86 -13.52 8.52
C HIS A 252 -1.35 -13.72 8.68
N GLY A 253 -0.62 -12.62 8.79
CA GLY A 253 0.78 -12.61 9.22
C GLY A 253 1.15 -11.27 9.84
N ALA A 254 1.87 -11.30 10.95
CA ALA A 254 2.26 -10.10 11.72
C ALA A 254 3.73 -9.69 11.51
N GLU A 255 4.53 -10.50 10.81
CA GLU A 255 5.95 -10.23 10.57
C GLU A 255 6.14 -8.94 9.77
N GLU A 256 7.06 -8.08 10.20
CA GLU A 256 7.37 -6.85 9.48
C GLU A 256 8.55 -7.09 8.54
N PHE A 257 8.32 -7.07 7.23
CA PHE A 257 9.40 -7.19 6.25
C PHE A 257 10.23 -5.91 6.11
N CYS A 258 9.69 -4.78 6.57
CA CYS A 258 10.36 -3.50 6.56
C CYS A 258 10.52 -2.99 7.99
N ARG A 259 11.76 -2.75 8.43
CA ARG A 259 12.03 -2.12 9.72
C ARG A 259 11.85 -0.62 9.57
N VAL A 260 10.92 -0.05 10.32
CA VAL A 260 10.67 1.39 10.24
C VAL A 260 10.92 2.08 11.56
N HIS A 261 11.56 3.23 11.48
CA HIS A 261 11.56 4.21 12.55
C HIS A 261 10.62 5.34 12.10
N TRP A 262 9.41 5.40 12.66
CA TRP A 262 8.38 6.37 12.28
C TRP A 262 8.44 7.68 13.08
N THR A 263 9.01 7.63 14.29
CA THR A 263 9.04 8.75 15.23
C THR A 263 10.41 8.89 15.86
N GLY A 264 11.00 10.08 15.80
CA GLY A 264 12.28 10.37 16.45
C GLY A 264 13.06 11.49 15.77
N SER A 265 14.22 11.82 16.34
CA SER A 265 15.22 12.67 15.70
C SER A 265 16.01 11.90 14.64
N ALA A 266 16.66 12.60 13.73
CA ALA A 266 17.57 11.98 12.77
C ALA A 266 18.67 11.18 13.49
N MET A 267 18.95 9.96 12.98
CA MET A 267 19.98 9.08 13.55
C MET A 267 21.40 9.48 13.11
N SER A 268 22.36 9.31 14.03
CA SER A 268 23.80 9.33 13.75
C SER A 268 24.22 8.10 12.91
N GLU A 269 25.49 8.04 12.50
CA GLU A 269 25.98 6.96 11.63
C GLU A 269 26.06 5.65 12.38
N ALA A 270 26.52 5.73 13.64
CA ALA A 270 26.62 4.59 14.52
C ALA A 270 25.22 4.03 14.83
N GLU A 271 24.25 4.91 15.13
CA GLU A 271 22.85 4.51 15.35
C GLU A 271 22.25 3.87 14.10
N PHE A 272 22.56 4.38 12.90
CA PHE A 272 22.08 3.76 11.67
C PHE A 272 22.71 2.38 11.43
N ARG A 273 24.03 2.24 11.61
CA ARG A 273 24.71 0.95 11.47
C ARG A 273 24.14 -0.07 12.44
N GLU A 274 23.87 0.33 13.68
CA GLU A 274 23.22 -0.52 14.67
C GLU A 274 21.77 -0.86 14.29
N PHE A 275 21.03 0.13 13.78
CA PHE A 275 19.67 -0.07 13.29
C PHE A 275 19.59 -1.13 12.18
N VAL A 276 20.56 -1.12 11.26
CA VAL A 276 20.68 -2.13 10.20
C VAL A 276 21.21 -3.47 10.75
N ALA A 277 22.25 -3.44 11.60
CA ALA A 277 22.86 -4.64 12.15
C ALA A 277 21.90 -5.47 13.02
N THR A 278 20.90 -4.81 13.63
CA THR A 278 19.90 -5.45 14.49
C THR A 278 18.61 -5.83 13.75
N MET A 279 18.55 -5.72 12.42
CA MET A 279 17.40 -6.17 11.63
C MET A 279 17.14 -7.66 11.85
N SER A 280 15.88 -8.04 12.06
CA SER A 280 15.51 -9.46 12.12
C SER A 280 15.78 -10.18 10.79
N PRO A 281 15.83 -11.53 10.78
CA PRO A 281 16.02 -12.28 9.53
C PRO A 281 14.98 -11.96 8.45
N GLU A 282 13.74 -11.71 8.83
CA GLU A 282 12.60 -11.43 7.94
C GLU A 282 12.58 -9.97 7.48
N GLN A 283 13.20 -9.06 8.22
CA GLN A 283 13.36 -7.67 7.82
C GLN A 283 14.38 -7.58 6.68
N VAL A 284 13.90 -7.21 5.50
CA VAL A 284 14.68 -7.09 4.26
C VAL A 284 14.87 -5.65 3.81
N ALA A 285 14.07 -4.73 4.35
CA ALA A 285 14.06 -3.33 3.97
C ALA A 285 14.02 -2.42 5.20
N ILE A 286 14.34 -1.15 4.99
CA ILE A 286 14.23 -0.10 6.00
C ILE A 286 13.37 1.06 5.49
N GLY A 287 12.55 1.64 6.36
CA GLY A 287 11.79 2.87 6.07
C GLY A 287 12.54 4.10 6.55
N MET A 288 12.63 5.13 5.71
CA MET A 288 13.48 6.31 5.90
C MET A 288 12.71 7.56 6.38
N GLN A 289 11.49 7.42 6.90
CA GLN A 289 10.64 8.56 7.21
C GLN A 289 11.14 9.42 8.40
N SER A 290 11.71 8.82 9.45
CA SER A 290 12.39 9.60 10.51
C SER A 290 13.71 10.23 10.08
N PHE A 291 14.09 10.08 8.81
CA PHE A 291 15.31 10.60 8.23
C PHE A 291 15.06 11.84 7.38
N ILE A 292 13.92 12.52 7.54
CA ILE A 292 13.70 13.87 7.01
C ILE A 292 14.82 14.77 7.58
N GLY A 293 15.81 15.09 6.75
CA GLY A 293 17.02 15.84 7.12
C GLY A 293 18.32 15.04 7.10
N THR A 294 18.29 13.72 6.93
CA THR A 294 19.49 12.90 6.69
C THR A 294 19.90 12.98 5.22
N ASP A 295 21.19 13.23 4.99
CA ASP A 295 21.82 13.23 3.67
C ASP A 295 21.58 11.89 2.95
N LEU A 296 20.92 11.94 1.78
CA LEU A 296 20.65 10.76 0.96
C LEU A 296 21.93 10.07 0.49
N ASP A 297 23.03 10.82 0.31
CA ASP A 297 24.33 10.24 -0.04
C ASP A 297 24.88 9.36 1.09
N ARG A 298 24.52 9.68 2.35
CA ARG A 298 24.83 8.82 3.50
C ARG A 298 24.10 7.50 3.42
N ILE A 299 22.82 7.52 3.06
CA ILE A 299 22.02 6.30 2.93
C ILE A 299 22.53 5.46 1.77
N ARG A 300 22.80 6.08 0.61
CA ARG A 300 23.39 5.41 -0.56
C ARG A 300 24.67 4.64 -0.21
N ARG A 301 25.62 5.30 0.47
CA ARG A 301 26.86 4.65 0.93
C ARG A 301 26.64 3.44 1.83
N LEU A 302 25.56 3.41 2.59
CA LEU A 302 25.27 2.34 3.54
C LEU A 302 24.43 1.21 2.92
N VAL A 303 23.68 1.49 1.86
CA VAL A 303 22.95 0.52 1.05
C VAL A 303 23.87 -0.19 0.04
N GLU A 304 24.92 0.50 -0.42
CA GLU A 304 25.90 -0.03 -1.39
C GLU A 304 27.09 -0.77 -0.75
N ALA A 305 27.30 -0.64 0.55
CA ALA A 305 28.36 -1.30 1.30
C ALA A 305 28.01 -2.76 1.65
#